data_AF-A0A914GE65-F1
#
_entry.id   AF-A0A914GE65-F1
#
_cell.length_a   1.000
_cell.length_b   1.000
_cell.length_c   1.000
_cell.angle_alpha   90.00
_cell.angle_beta   90.00
_cell.angle_gamma   90.00
#
_symmetry.space_group_name_H-M   'P 1'
#
loop_
_entity.id
_entity.type
_entity.pdbx_description
1 polymer ?
#
loop_
_entity_poly.entity_id
_entity_poly.type
_entity_poly.pdbx_seq_one_letter_code
_entity_poly.pdbx_strand_id
1 'polypeptide(L)'
;MTHVVIMLCVSMLAFGLARQSITFPNEEWHWILIRNIFYKPYFMLYGEVYADEIDTCGDTLWDGHLEDGVSIPDYLKNSTHSCVPGYWIPPLLMTIFLLISNILLISMLIAIFNNIFTKTDQIAQQIWLFQRYHQV
;
A
#
# COMPACT_ATOMS: atom_id res chain seq x y z
N MET A 1 -4.88 19.26 -6.41
CA MET A 1 -5.35 18.27 -5.43
C MET A 1 -5.74 16.96 -6.10
N THR A 2 -6.70 16.98 -7.03
CA THR A 2 -7.20 15.77 -7.72
C THR A 2 -6.11 14.94 -8.40
N HIS A 3 -5.13 15.57 -9.05
CA HIS A 3 -4.04 14.83 -9.71
C HIS A 3 -3.16 14.02 -8.75
N VAL A 4 -2.89 14.52 -7.54
CA VAL A 4 -2.09 13.79 -6.55
C VAL A 4 -2.86 12.59 -6.00
N VAL A 5 -4.16 12.78 -5.75
CA VAL A 5 -5.06 11.69 -5.33
C VAL A 5 -5.13 10.62 -6.42
N ILE A 6 -5.20 10.99 -7.69
CA ILE A 6 -5.18 10.04 -8.81
C ILE A 6 -3.87 9.26 -8.83
N MET A 7 -2.72 9.92 -8.70
CA MET A 7 -1.41 9.25 -8.65
C MET A 7 -1.30 8.25 -7.49
N LEU A 8 -1.84 8.61 -6.31
CA LEU A 8 -1.91 7.73 -5.14
C LEU A 8 -2.83 6.53 -5.38
N CYS A 9 -4.01 6.74 -5.99
CA CYS A 9 -4.89 5.64 -6.34
C CYS A 9 -4.24 4.68 -7.34
N VAL A 10 -3.50 5.19 -8.33
CA VAL A 10 -2.80 4.37 -9.33
C VAL A 10 -1.69 3.52 -8.68
N SER A 11 -0.86 4.11 -7.80
CA SER A 11 0.20 3.35 -7.11
C SER A 11 -0.39 2.29 -6.17
N MET A 12 -1.49 2.61 -5.48
CA MET A 12 -2.21 1.70 -4.60
C MET A 12 -2.77 0.50 -5.37
N LEU A 13 -3.38 0.75 -6.52
CA LEU A 13 -3.97 -0.27 -7.39
C LEU A 13 -2.89 -1.20 -7.96
N ALA A 14 -1.76 -0.64 -8.42
CA ALA A 14 -0.65 -1.43 -8.95
C ALA A 14 -0.07 -2.42 -7.92
N PHE A 15 0.20 -1.94 -6.69
CA PHE A 15 0.70 -2.79 -5.62
C PHE A 15 -0.35 -3.80 -5.13
N GLY A 16 -1.59 -3.35 -4.91
CA GLY A 16 -2.68 -4.19 -4.43
C GLY A 16 -3.03 -5.34 -5.38
N LEU A 17 -3.05 -5.07 -6.70
CA LEU A 17 -3.26 -6.10 -7.71
C LEU A 17 -2.12 -7.12 -7.71
N ALA A 18 -0.87 -6.65 -7.76
CA ALA A 18 0.29 -7.53 -7.82
C ALA A 18 0.38 -8.44 -6.58
N ARG A 19 0.11 -7.90 -5.39
CA ARG A 19 0.03 -8.70 -4.15
C ARG A 19 -1.07 -9.76 -4.25
N GLN A 20 -2.30 -9.36 -4.58
CA GLN A 20 -3.43 -10.29 -4.62
C GLN A 20 -3.22 -11.40 -5.68
N SER A 21 -2.65 -11.06 -6.85
CA SER A 21 -2.42 -12.03 -7.92
C SER A 21 -1.32 -13.04 -7.63
N ILE A 22 -0.28 -12.65 -6.89
CA ILE A 22 0.84 -13.54 -6.57
C ILE A 22 0.49 -14.44 -5.40
N THR A 23 -0.14 -13.90 -4.35
CA THR A 23 -0.43 -14.66 -3.13
C THR A 23 -1.61 -15.63 -3.30
N PHE A 24 -2.61 -15.28 -4.11
CA PHE A 24 -3.83 -16.07 -4.27
C PHE A 24 -4.12 -16.36 -5.76
N PRO A 25 -3.39 -17.30 -6.39
CA PRO A 25 -3.53 -17.58 -7.83
C PRO A 25 -4.85 -18.28 -8.20
N ASN A 26 -5.46 -19.01 -7.27
CA ASN A 26 -6.61 -19.89 -7.53
C ASN A 26 -7.88 -19.42 -6.81
N GLU A 27 -8.27 -18.16 -7.04
CA GLU A 27 -9.50 -17.58 -6.50
C GLU A 27 -10.53 -17.33 -7.62
N GLU A 28 -11.80 -17.65 -7.36
CA GLU A 28 -12.87 -17.28 -8.28
C GLU A 28 -13.14 -15.76 -8.23
N TRP A 29 -13.96 -15.25 -9.16
CA TRP A 29 -14.26 -13.83 -9.18
C TRP A 29 -15.32 -13.45 -8.14
N HIS A 30 -14.97 -12.54 -7.23
CA HIS A 30 -15.86 -12.06 -6.18
C HIS A 30 -15.65 -10.56 -5.93
N TRP A 31 -16.68 -9.83 -5.51
CA TRP A 31 -16.56 -8.42 -5.11
C TRP A 31 -15.61 -8.19 -3.92
N ILE A 32 -15.38 -9.23 -3.11
CA ILE A 32 -14.45 -9.20 -1.99
C ILE A 32 -12.99 -9.01 -2.44
N LEU A 33 -12.63 -9.45 -3.66
CA LEU A 33 -11.28 -9.28 -4.20
C LEU A 33 -10.94 -7.81 -4.36
N ILE A 34 -11.87 -7.01 -4.89
CA ILE A 34 -11.70 -5.57 -5.06
C ILE A 34 -11.46 -4.90 -3.71
N ARG A 35 -12.22 -5.30 -2.68
CA ARG A 35 -11.98 -4.83 -1.31
C ARG A 35 -10.56 -5.16 -0.88
N ASN A 36 -10.11 -6.41 -1.04
CA ASN A 36 -8.78 -6.84 -0.60
C ASN A 36 -7.64 -6.10 -1.33
N ILE A 37 -7.82 -5.79 -2.61
CA ILE A 37 -6.86 -5.03 -3.45
C ILE A 37 -6.67 -3.60 -2.94
N PHE A 38 -7.74 -2.89 -2.57
CA PHE A 38 -7.63 -1.49 -2.15
C PHE A 38 -7.48 -1.30 -0.64
N TYR A 39 -8.10 -2.17 0.17
CA TYR A 39 -8.18 -1.99 1.62
C TYR A 39 -6.82 -2.18 2.28
N LYS A 40 -6.10 -3.27 2.01
CA LYS A 40 -4.81 -3.52 2.68
C LYS A 40 -3.77 -2.43 2.35
N PRO A 41 -3.54 -2.06 1.07
CA PRO A 41 -2.61 -0.98 0.73
C PRO A 41 -3.00 0.39 1.31
N TYR A 42 -4.29 0.64 1.50
CA TYR A 42 -4.78 1.88 2.12
C TYR A 42 -4.38 1.97 3.60
N PHE A 43 -4.57 0.91 4.38
CA PHE A 43 -4.15 0.89 5.79
C PHE A 43 -2.62 0.89 5.94
N MET A 44 -1.89 0.30 4.99
CA MET A 44 -0.43 0.39 4.92
C MET A 44 0.09 1.83 4.79
N LEU A 45 -0.71 2.74 4.20
CA LEU A 45 -0.36 4.16 4.13
C LEU A 45 -0.38 4.84 5.52
N TYR A 46 -1.20 4.33 6.44
CA TYR A 46 -1.29 4.81 7.82
C TYR A 46 -0.33 4.12 8.80
N GLY A 47 0.47 3.16 8.33
CA GLY A 47 1.48 2.47 9.14
C GLY A 47 1.10 1.05 9.56
N GLU A 48 -0.04 0.52 9.12
CA GLU A 48 -0.43 -0.87 9.36
C GLU A 48 0.23 -1.80 8.32
N VAL A 49 1.30 -2.48 8.71
CA VAL A 49 2.18 -3.22 7.79
C VAL A 49 1.68 -4.66 7.54
N TYR A 50 0.70 -5.18 8.28
CA TYR A 50 0.17 -6.56 8.13
C TYR A 50 1.27 -7.63 7.99
N ALA A 51 2.29 -7.59 8.87
CA ALA A 51 3.51 -8.39 8.75
C ALA A 51 3.24 -9.88 8.51
N ASP A 52 2.31 -10.45 9.28
CA ASP A 52 1.96 -11.87 9.27
C ASP A 52 1.37 -12.37 7.93
N GLU A 53 0.94 -11.45 7.06
CA GLU A 53 0.28 -11.77 5.79
C GLU A 53 1.12 -11.37 4.56
N ILE A 54 2.36 -10.91 4.75
CA ILE A 54 3.26 -10.53 3.65
C ILE A 54 3.95 -11.77 3.11
N ASP A 55 4.46 -12.62 4.00
CA ASP A 55 5.24 -13.81 3.66
C ASP A 55 4.82 -15.04 4.46
N THR A 56 3.56 -15.45 4.28
CA THR A 56 3.02 -16.67 4.88
C THR A 56 3.82 -17.93 4.52
N CYS A 57 4.54 -17.92 3.40
CA CYS A 57 5.42 -19.02 3.01
C CYS A 57 6.81 -18.93 3.67
N GLY A 58 7.48 -17.78 3.56
CA GLY A 58 8.84 -17.60 4.09
C GLY A 58 8.89 -17.73 5.60
N ASP A 59 7.90 -17.18 6.31
CA ASP A 59 7.85 -17.25 7.78
C ASP A 59 7.58 -18.69 8.25
N THR A 60 6.63 -19.40 7.61
CA THR A 60 6.35 -20.80 7.97
C THR A 60 7.48 -21.76 7.60
N LEU A 61 8.20 -21.49 6.50
CA LEU A 61 9.39 -22.24 6.12
C LEU A 61 10.55 -21.98 7.08
N TRP A 62 10.72 -20.74 7.53
CA TRP A 62 11.74 -20.35 8.47
C TRP A 62 11.47 -20.89 9.88
N ASP A 63 10.23 -20.86 10.36
CA ASP A 63 9.91 -21.42 11.67
C ASP A 63 9.97 -22.95 11.66
N GLY A 64 9.48 -23.59 10.60
CA GLY A 64 9.46 -25.05 10.47
C GLY A 64 10.86 -25.69 10.38
N HIS A 65 11.80 -25.08 9.66
CA HIS A 65 13.18 -25.62 9.61
C HIS A 65 13.90 -25.50 10.96
N LEU A 66 13.54 -24.48 11.77
CA LEU A 66 14.11 -24.25 13.10
C LEU A 66 13.55 -25.25 14.11
N GLU A 67 12.26 -25.57 14.03
CA GLU A 67 11.58 -26.54 14.90
C GLU A 67 12.04 -27.98 14.61
N ASP A 68 12.10 -28.37 13.34
CA ASP A 68 12.48 -29.72 12.92
C ASP A 68 14.01 -29.94 12.84
N GLY A 69 14.81 -28.88 12.94
CA GLY A 69 16.28 -28.95 12.88
C GLY A 69 16.83 -29.46 11.53
N VAL A 70 16.04 -29.38 10.46
CA VAL A 70 16.38 -29.82 9.11
C VAL A 70 16.75 -28.64 8.21
N SER A 71 17.51 -28.89 7.15
CA SER A 71 17.81 -27.83 6.18
C SER A 71 16.56 -27.40 5.41
N ILE A 72 16.44 -26.10 5.13
CA ILE A 72 15.34 -25.49 4.35
C ILE A 72 14.92 -26.30 3.10
N PRO A 73 15.84 -26.78 2.22
CA PRO A 73 15.45 -27.55 1.04
C PRO A 73 14.83 -28.92 1.36
N ASP A 74 15.13 -29.50 2.52
CA ASP A 74 14.61 -30.80 2.95
C ASP A 74 13.22 -30.65 3.61
N TYR A 75 13.01 -29.56 4.36
CA TYR A 75 11.69 -29.20 4.90
C TYR A 75 10.68 -28.89 3.78
N LEU A 76 11.08 -28.12 2.75
CA LEU A 76 10.24 -27.81 1.59
C LEU A 76 9.80 -29.07 0.82
N LYS A 77 10.63 -30.11 0.81
CA LYS A 77 10.35 -31.38 0.11
C LYS A 77 9.39 -32.27 0.88
N ASN A 78 9.42 -32.22 2.21
CA ASN A 78 8.57 -33.03 3.09
C ASN A 78 7.26 -32.32 3.47
N SER A 79 7.22 -31.00 3.42
CA SER A 79 6.01 -30.23 3.69
C SER A 79 5.01 -30.32 2.53
N THR A 80 3.75 -30.59 2.86
CA THR A 80 2.62 -30.54 1.92
C THR A 80 2.21 -29.11 1.55
N HIS A 81 2.82 -28.11 2.18
CA HIS A 81 2.63 -26.69 1.87
C HIS A 81 3.42 -26.33 0.60
N SER A 82 2.79 -26.48 -0.56
CA SER A 82 3.30 -25.93 -1.81
C SER A 82 3.19 -24.41 -1.78
N CYS A 83 4.29 -23.75 -1.44
CA CYS A 83 4.40 -22.30 -1.57
C CYS A 83 4.19 -21.86 -3.02
N VAL A 84 3.56 -20.70 -3.20
CA VAL A 84 3.41 -20.10 -4.53
C VAL A 84 4.80 -19.72 -5.10
N PRO A 85 5.10 -20.08 -6.36
CA PRO A 85 6.34 -19.65 -6.99
C PRO A 85 6.32 -18.11 -7.09
N GLY A 86 7.34 -17.45 -6.53
CA GLY A 86 7.42 -15.98 -6.49
C GLY A 86 7.02 -15.33 -5.16
N TYR A 87 6.94 -16.10 -4.06
CA TYR A 87 6.64 -15.58 -2.71
C TYR A 87 7.54 -14.43 -2.21
N TRP A 88 8.75 -14.29 -2.76
CA TRP A 88 9.71 -13.23 -2.43
C TRP A 88 9.41 -11.88 -3.12
N ILE A 89 8.55 -11.85 -4.13
CA ILE A 89 8.23 -10.63 -4.91
C ILE A 89 7.33 -9.67 -4.10
N PRO A 90 6.26 -10.10 -3.42
CA PRO A 90 5.41 -9.21 -2.62
C PRO A 90 6.15 -8.43 -1.51
N PRO A 91 7.05 -9.02 -0.71
CA PRO A 91 7.85 -8.26 0.26
C PRO A 91 8.69 -7.16 -0.40
N LEU A 92 9.37 -7.48 -1.50
CA LEU A 92 10.18 -6.51 -2.25
C LEU A 92 9.31 -5.38 -2.80
N LEU A 93 8.19 -5.70 -3.44
CA LEU A 93 7.27 -4.72 -4.00
C LEU A 93 6.67 -3.83 -2.91
N MET A 94 6.42 -4.38 -1.72
CA MET A 94 5.90 -3.65 -0.58
C MET A 94 6.89 -2.60 -0.07
N THR A 95 8.17 -2.93 0.05
CA THR A 95 9.19 -1.94 0.46
C THR A 95 9.26 -0.76 -0.51
N ILE A 96 9.23 -1.04 -1.81
CA ILE A 96 9.23 -0.01 -2.87
C ILE A 96 7.94 0.82 -2.79
N PHE A 97 6.79 0.18 -2.61
CA PHE A 97 5.50 0.85 -2.49
C PHE A 97 5.45 1.79 -1.27
N LEU A 98 5.89 1.36 -0.10
CA LEU A 98 5.92 2.19 1.10
C LEU A 98 6.86 3.39 0.94
N LEU A 99 8.02 3.20 0.31
CA LEU A 99 8.94 4.29 0.00
C LEU A 99 8.29 5.35 -0.90
N ILE A 100 7.66 4.92 -2.00
CA ILE A 100 7.04 5.84 -2.97
C ILE A 100 5.80 6.50 -2.36
N SER A 101 4.93 5.74 -1.70
CA SER A 101 3.67 6.26 -1.21
C SER A 101 3.83 7.08 0.07
N ASN A 102 4.55 6.60 1.08
CA ASN A 102 4.63 7.29 2.37
C ASN A 102 5.67 8.41 2.38
N ILE A 103 6.80 8.26 1.68
CA ILE A 103 7.85 9.28 1.72
C ILE A 103 7.71 10.25 0.55
N LEU A 104 7.58 9.77 -0.70
CA LEU A 104 7.48 10.66 -1.86
C LEU A 104 6.11 11.32 -1.99
N LEU A 105 5.02 10.55 -2.05
CA LEU A 105 3.69 11.12 -2.34
C LEU A 105 3.15 12.00 -1.21
N ILE A 106 3.32 11.61 0.06
CA ILE A 106 2.87 12.45 1.19
C ILE A 106 3.70 13.75 1.26
N SER A 107 5.03 13.68 1.11
CA SER A 107 5.87 14.89 1.14
C SER A 107 5.56 15.84 -0.02
N MET A 108 5.30 15.29 -1.21
CA MET A 108 4.85 16.08 -2.36
C MET A 108 3.48 16.70 -2.13
N LEU A 109 2.53 15.95 -1.53
CA LEU A 109 1.19 16.45 -1.21
C LEU A 109 1.26 17.65 -0.26
N ILE A 110 2.05 17.55 0.81
CA ILE A 110 2.27 18.63 1.78
C ILE A 110 2.86 19.86 1.06
N ALA A 111 3.87 19.67 0.21
CA ALA A 111 4.49 20.76 -0.55
C ALA A 111 3.49 21.49 -1.47
N ILE A 112 2.63 20.73 -2.17
CA ILE A 112 1.60 21.29 -3.03
C ILE A 112 0.55 22.03 -2.21
N PHE A 113 0.10 21.48 -1.07
CA PHE A 113 -0.83 22.16 -0.17
C PHE A 113 -0.26 23.48 0.33
N ASN A 114 0.99 23.52 0.77
CA ASN A 114 1.64 24.76 1.22
C ASN A 114 1.67 25.82 0.11
N ASN A 115 2.02 25.42 -1.11
CA ASN A 115 2.05 26.36 -2.25
C ASN A 115 0.66 26.88 -2.63
N ILE A 116 -0.36 26.01 -2.62
CA ILE A 116 -1.74 26.41 -2.90
C ILE A 116 -2.27 27.30 -1.77
N PHE A 117 -2.02 26.94 -0.51
CA PHE A 117 -2.48 27.68 0.67
C PHE A 117 -2.00 29.13 0.63
N THR A 118 -0.71 29.37 0.37
CA THR A 118 -0.16 30.74 0.28
C THR A 118 -0.84 31.57 -0.82
N LYS A 119 -1.16 30.95 -1.97
CA LYS A 119 -1.86 31.64 -3.07
C LYS A 119 -3.33 31.87 -2.77
N THR A 120 -4.00 30.87 -2.20
CA THR A 120 -5.43 30.92 -1.89
C THR A 120 -5.71 31.85 -0.73
N ASP A 121 -4.86 31.93 0.30
CA ASP A 121 -5.04 32.84 1.44
C ASP A 121 -5.09 34.30 0.99
N GLN A 122 -4.18 34.72 0.10
CA GLN A 122 -4.17 36.07 -0.46
C GLN A 122 -5.47 36.41 -1.20
N ILE A 123 -5.98 35.49 -2.01
CA ILE A 123 -7.23 35.67 -2.77
C ILE A 123 -8.44 35.62 -1.83
N ALA A 124 -8.44 34.70 -0.87
CA ALA A 124 -9.51 34.51 0.10
C ALA A 124 -9.68 35.74 1.00
N GLN A 125 -8.60 36.40 1.40
CA GLN A 125 -8.66 37.66 2.15
C GLN A 125 -9.36 38.77 1.36
N GLN A 126 -9.08 38.90 0.06
CA GLN A 126 -9.76 39.89 -0.79
C GLN A 126 -11.24 39.59 -0.94
N ILE A 127 -11.59 38.32 -1.19
CA ILE A 127 -13.00 37.88 -1.29
C ILE A 127 -13.72 38.10 0.04
N TRP A 128 -13.09 37.77 1.17
CA TRP A 128 -13.67 37.95 2.50
C TRP A 128 -13.95 39.42 2.78
N LEU A 129 -13.01 40.32 2.48
CA LEU A 129 -13.23 41.76 2.61
C LEU A 129 -14.39 42.24 1.73
N PHE A 130 -14.48 41.78 0.48
CA PHE A 130 -15.56 42.14 -0.44
C PHE A 130 -16.93 41.64 0.05
N GLN A 131 -17.02 40.38 0.48
CA GLN A 131 -18.26 39.80 1.04
C GLN A 131 -18.67 40.50 2.34
N ARG A 132 -17.71 40.89 3.18
CA ARG A 132 -17.97 41.65 4.40
C ARG A 132 -18.62 43.01 4.10
N TYR A 133 -18.22 43.69 3.03
CA TYR A 133 -18.87 44.94 2.61
C TYR A 133 -20.29 44.76 2.06
N HIS A 134 -20.60 43.61 1.46
CA HIS A 134 -21.96 43.31 0.98
C HIS A 134 -22.92 42.90 2.10
N GLN A 135 -22.40 42.41 3.23
CA GLN A 135 -23.22 41.98 4.38
C GLN A 135 -23.56 43.10 5.36
N VAL A 136 -22.87 44.24 5.28
CA VAL A 136 -23.15 45.46 6.06
C VAL A 136 -24.00 46.39 5.21
#